data_AF-A0A533Q6W4-F1
#
_entry.id   AF-A0A533Q6W4-F1
#
_cell.length_a   1.000
_cell.length_b   1.000
_cell.length_c   1.000
_cell.angle_alpha   90.00
_cell.angle_beta   90.00
_cell.angle_gamma   90.00
#
_symmetry.space_group_name_H-M   'P 1'
#
loop_
_entity.id
_entity.type
_entity.pdbx_description
1 polymer ?
#
loop_
_entity_poly.entity_id
_entity_poly.type
_entity_poly.pdbx_seq_one_letter_code
_entity_poly.pdbx_strand_id
1 'polypeptide(L)'
;MPKAVSVSKFMEIVKTNSSKWVHDSFPNKDKFGWQDGYGAFSVSKSAEDTIIRYIRNQQERHRKESFQEEFVEFLNKHGVEYDKNYIWK
;
A
#
# COMPACT_ATOMS: atom_id res chain seq x y z
N MET A 1 -16.87 -0.55 2.71
CA MET A 1 -16.70 0.92 2.66
C MET A 1 -18.06 1.55 2.39
N PRO A 2 -18.38 2.71 2.99
CA PRO A 2 -19.56 3.46 2.59
C PRO A 2 -19.51 3.70 1.08
N LYS A 3 -20.61 3.48 0.36
CA LYS A 3 -20.67 3.64 -1.11
C LYS A 3 -20.30 5.05 -1.61
N ALA A 4 -20.26 6.05 -0.71
CA ALA A 4 -20.04 7.46 -1.02
C ALA A 4 -18.58 7.93 -0.94
N VAL A 5 -17.64 7.09 -0.51
CA VAL A 5 -16.22 7.50 -0.35
C VAL A 5 -15.37 6.76 -1.37
N SER A 6 -14.66 7.51 -2.23
CA SER A 6 -13.69 6.94 -3.15
C SER A 6 -12.48 6.39 -2.38
N VAL A 7 -11.79 5.41 -2.97
CA VAL A 7 -10.54 4.87 -2.40
C VAL A 7 -9.49 5.99 -2.24
N SER A 8 -9.44 6.92 -3.21
CA SER A 8 -8.54 8.08 -3.14
C SER A 8 -8.83 8.96 -1.94
N LYS A 9 -10.10 9.29 -1.69
CA LYS A 9 -10.48 10.14 -0.55
C LYS A 9 -10.21 9.44 0.77
N PHE A 10 -10.45 8.14 0.84
CA PHE A 10 -10.12 7.36 2.02
C PHE A 10 -8.61 7.37 2.31
N MET A 11 -7.78 7.11 1.29
CA MET A 11 -6.33 7.10 1.44
C MET A 11 -5.76 8.47 1.79
N GLU A 12 -6.30 9.55 1.22
CA GLU A 12 -5.97 10.93 1.60
C GLU A 12 -6.19 11.15 3.10
N ILE A 13 -7.38 10.83 3.61
CA ILE A 13 -7.73 11.01 5.02
C ILE A 13 -6.78 10.21 5.93
N VAL A 14 -6.52 8.94 5.59
CA VAL A 14 -5.63 8.07 6.37
C VAL A 14 -4.22 8.64 6.42
N LYS A 15 -3.64 8.99 5.27
CA LYS A 15 -2.27 9.52 5.20
C LYS A 15 -2.14 10.86 5.93
N THR A 16 -3.05 11.80 5.70
CA THR A 16 -3.02 13.13 6.32
C THR A 16 -3.14 13.06 7.84
N ASN A 17 -4.16 12.35 8.35
CA ASN A 17 -4.39 12.29 9.80
C ASN A 17 -3.27 11.56 10.53
N SER A 18 -2.76 10.47 9.95
CA SER A 18 -1.65 9.72 10.55
C SER A 18 -0.34 10.49 10.51
N SER A 19 -0.02 11.23 9.44
CA SER A 19 1.15 12.11 9.40
C SER A 19 1.10 13.14 10.52
N LYS A 20 -0.03 13.84 10.66
CA LYS A 20 -0.23 14.80 11.74
C LYS A 20 -0.01 14.16 13.11
N TRP A 21 -0.64 13.00 13.35
CA TRP A 21 -0.50 12.29 14.62
C TRP A 21 0.95 11.88 14.90
N VAL A 22 1.70 11.41 13.89
CA VAL A 22 3.12 11.04 14.05
C VAL A 22 3.96 12.25 14.42
N HIS A 23 3.79 13.38 13.73
CA HIS A 23 4.55 14.61 14.02
C HIS A 23 4.19 15.19 15.40
N ASP A 24 2.92 15.11 15.80
CA ASP A 24 2.45 15.58 17.11
C ASP A 24 2.94 14.66 18.26
N SER A 25 2.98 13.34 18.04
CA SER A 25 3.27 12.34 19.09
C SER A 25 4.75 11.95 19.20
N PHE A 26 5.51 12.08 18.11
CA PHE A 26 6.92 11.67 18.04
C PHE A 26 7.78 12.83 17.50
N PRO A 27 8.22 13.75 18.38
CA PRO A 27 8.99 14.93 17.99
C PRO A 27 10.32 14.61 17.28
N ASN A 28 10.83 13.39 17.40
CA ASN A 28 12.05 12.89 16.74
C ASN A 28 11.78 12.21 15.37
N LYS A 29 10.57 12.33 14.84
CA LYS A 29 10.13 11.78 13.55
C LYS A 29 9.73 12.88 12.57
N ASP A 30 10.41 14.02 12.65
CA ASP A 30 10.27 15.22 11.81
C ASP A 30 10.45 14.95 10.31
N LYS A 31 11.16 13.89 9.93
CA LYS A 31 11.31 13.45 8.52
C LYS A 31 10.28 12.41 8.07
N PHE A 32 9.35 12.01 8.95
CA PHE A 32 8.33 11.04 8.56
C PHE A 32 7.44 11.62 7.46
N GLY A 33 7.25 10.84 6.40
CA GLY A 33 6.33 11.11 5.31
C GLY A 33 5.87 9.81 4.69
N TRP A 34 4.63 9.77 4.23
CA TRP A 34 4.16 8.66 3.42
C TRP A 34 4.76 8.74 2.01
N GLN A 35 4.93 7.59 1.36
CA GLN A 35 5.11 7.53 -0.09
C GLN A 35 3.97 8.27 -0.81
N ASP A 36 4.26 8.91 -1.94
CA ASP A 36 3.29 9.73 -2.68
C ASP A 36 2.11 8.88 -3.20
N GLY A 37 2.40 7.69 -3.74
CA GLY A 37 1.41 6.78 -4.31
C GLY A 37 0.74 5.82 -3.33
N TYR A 38 -0.25 5.07 -3.82
CA TYR A 38 -0.79 3.89 -3.14
C TYR A 38 -1.34 2.90 -4.18
N GLY A 39 -1.26 1.61 -3.87
CA GLY A 39 -1.92 0.54 -4.62
C GLY A 39 -3.24 0.16 -3.96
N ALA A 40 -4.28 -0.09 -4.76
CA ALA A 40 -5.56 -0.58 -4.27
C ALA A 40 -6.06 -1.71 -5.16
N PHE A 41 -6.22 -2.90 -4.56
CA PHE A 41 -6.66 -4.11 -5.26
C PHE A 41 -7.92 -4.65 -4.58
N SER A 42 -8.96 -4.92 -5.36
CA SER A 42 -10.19 -5.54 -4.86
C SER A 42 -9.99 -7.04 -4.68
N VAL A 43 -10.57 -7.60 -3.63
CA VAL A 43 -10.42 -9.02 -3.28
C VAL A 43 -11.78 -9.65 -2.98
N SER A 44 -11.95 -10.93 -3.33
CA SER A 44 -13.15 -11.69 -3.00
C SER A 44 -13.07 -12.21 -1.54
N LYS A 45 -14.24 -12.41 -0.92
CA LYS A 45 -14.32 -13.01 0.43
C LYS A 45 -13.68 -14.39 0.48
N SER A 46 -13.78 -15.16 -0.60
CA SER A 46 -13.14 -16.48 -0.71
C SER A 46 -11.60 -16.44 -0.64
N ALA A 47 -10.97 -15.29 -0.90
CA ALA A 47 -9.53 -15.12 -0.83
C ALA A 47 -9.03 -14.60 0.54
N GLU A 48 -9.94 -14.32 1.48
CA GLU A 48 -9.63 -13.65 2.75
C GLU A 48 -8.52 -14.36 3.55
N ASP A 49 -8.67 -15.67 3.81
CA ASP A 49 -7.68 -16.43 4.58
C ASP A 49 -6.31 -16.44 3.90
N THR A 50 -6.29 -16.49 2.57
CA THR A 50 -5.06 -16.42 1.77
C THR A 50 -4.40 -15.05 1.92
N ILE A 51 -5.18 -13.98 1.90
CA ILE A 51 -4.68 -12.60 2.03
C ILE A 51 -4.18 -12.33 3.45
N ILE A 52 -4.90 -12.79 4.48
CA ILE A 52 -4.47 -12.67 5.87
C ILE A 52 -3.11 -13.35 6.05
N ARG A 53 -2.97 -14.57 5.52
CA ARG A 53 -1.71 -15.32 5.58
C ARG A 53 -0.59 -14.60 4.83
N TYR A 54 -0.88 -14.05 3.66
CA TYR A 54 0.06 -13.26 2.88
C TYR A 54 0.56 -12.03 3.67
N ILE A 55 -0.35 -11.24 4.27
CA ILE A 55 0.01 -10.05 5.07
C ILE A 55 0.86 -10.43 6.29
N ARG A 56 0.50 -11.51 7.00
CA ARG A 56 1.26 -11.98 8.19
C ARG A 56 2.71 -12.35 7.86
N ASN A 57 2.95 -12.84 6.65
CA ASN A 57 4.27 -13.29 6.22
C ASN A 57 5.07 -12.21 5.47
N GLN A 58 4.52 -11.00 5.26
CA GLN A 58 5.19 -9.95 4.48
C GLN A 58 6.57 -9.58 5.03
N GLN A 59 6.72 -9.48 6.37
CA GLN A 59 8.01 -9.11 6.96
C GLN A 59 9.13 -10.09 6.59
N GLU A 60 8.84 -11.39 6.57
CA GLU A 60 9.81 -12.42 6.19
C GLU A 60 10.07 -12.43 4.67
N ARG A 61 9.02 -12.18 3.87
CA ARG A 61 9.13 -12.08 2.41
C ARG A 61 9.96 -10.87 2.00
N HIS A 62 9.76 -9.71 2.62
CA HIS A 62 10.53 -8.48 2.36
C HIS A 62 12.00 -8.53 2.79
N ARG A 63 12.43 -9.60 3.46
CA ARG A 63 13.87 -9.89 3.66
C ARG A 63 14.52 -10.50 2.41
N LYS A 64 13.73 -11.07 1.50
CA LYS A 64 14.20 -11.80 0.32
C LYS A 64 13.76 -11.17 -1.00
N GLU A 65 12.63 -10.48 -0.99
CA GLU A 65 12.04 -9.82 -2.16
C GLU A 65 11.87 -8.33 -1.87
N SER A 66 12.21 -7.50 -2.84
CA SER A 66 12.00 -6.07 -2.76
C SER A 66 10.54 -5.70 -2.99
N PHE A 67 10.15 -4.53 -2.48
CA PHE A 67 8.84 -3.94 -2.79
C PHE A 67 8.60 -3.82 -4.30
N GLN A 68 9.63 -3.49 -5.08
CA GLN A 68 9.51 -3.29 -6.52
C GLN A 68 9.14 -4.58 -7.25
N GLU A 69 9.79 -5.68 -6.89
CA GLU A 69 9.50 -7.01 -7.43
C GLU A 69 8.07 -7.45 -7.08
N GLU A 70 7.68 -7.28 -5.81
CA GLU A 70 6.34 -7.61 -5.36
C GLU A 70 5.26 -6.76 -6.03
N PHE A 71 5.51 -5.46 -6.19
CA PHE A 71 4.56 -4.56 -6.85
C PHE A 71 4.36 -4.96 -8.32
N VAL A 72 5.44 -5.27 -9.04
CA VAL A 72 5.36 -5.79 -10.42
C VAL A 72 4.61 -7.12 -10.48
N GLU A 73 4.84 -8.03 -9.52
CA GLU A 73 4.09 -9.29 -9.42
C GLU A 73 2.58 -9.03 -9.27
N PHE A 74 2.18 -8.07 -8.43
CA PHE A 74 0.78 -7.67 -8.30
C PHE A 74 0.21 -7.12 -9.60
N LEU A 75 0.92 -6.21 -10.28
CA LEU A 75 0.44 -5.65 -11.55
C LEU A 75 0.22 -6.76 -12.58
N ASN A 76 1.18 -7.67 -12.73
CA ASN A 76 1.08 -8.83 -13.63
C ASN A 76 -0.12 -9.73 -13.26
N LYS A 77 -0.26 -10.07 -11.97
CA LYS A 77 -1.34 -10.94 -11.47
C LYS A 77 -2.74 -10.35 -11.70
N HIS A 78 -2.84 -9.02 -11.66
CA HIS A 78 -4.09 -8.30 -11.87
C HIS A 78 -4.27 -7.81 -13.32
N GLY A 79 -3.36 -8.14 -14.24
CA GLY A 79 -3.44 -7.75 -15.64
C GLY A 79 -3.36 -6.23 -15.87
N VAL A 80 -2.68 -5.51 -14.96
CA VAL A 80 -2.48 -4.07 -15.08
C VAL A 80 -1.25 -3.81 -15.93
N GLU A 81 -1.43 -3.15 -17.07
CA GLU A 81 -0.32 -2.73 -17.92
C GLU A 81 0.47 -1.59 -17.27
N TYR A 82 1.80 -1.63 -17.42
CA TYR A 82 2.70 -0.60 -16.92
C TYR A 82 3.89 -0.43 -17.88
N ASP A 83 4.37 0.81 -18.01
CA ASP A 83 5.59 1.10 -18.74
C ASP A 83 6.78 1.11 -17.78
N LYS A 84 7.69 0.14 -17.95
CA LYS A 84 8.92 -0.05 -17.16
C LYS A 84 9.74 1.24 -16.98
N ASN A 85 9.64 2.20 -17.90
CA ASN A 85 10.37 3.48 -17.86
C ASN A 85 9.74 4.52 -16.92
N TYR A 86 8.50 4.31 -16.45
CA TYR A 86 7.74 5.29 -15.67
C TYR A 86 7.21 4.75 -14.34
N ILE A 87 7.24 3.44 -14.07
CA ILE A 87 6.66 2.86 -12.84
C ILE A 87 7.42 3.26 -11.57
N TRP A 88 8.65 3.77 -11.70
CA TRP A 88 9.53 4.16 -10.59
C TRP A 88 9.92 5.64 -10.59
N LYS A 89 9.35 6.45 -11.48
CA LYS A 89 9.66 7.88 -11.59
C LYS A 89 8.78 8.72 -10.68
#